data_AF-A0A815JXJ5-F1
#
_entry.id   AF-A0A815JXJ5-F1
#
_cell.length_a   1.000
_cell.length_b   1.000
_cell.length_c   1.000
_cell.angle_alpha   90.00
_cell.angle_beta   90.00
_cell.angle_gamma   90.00
#
_symmetry.space_group_name_H-M   'P 1'
#
loop_
_entity.id
_entity.type
_entity.pdbx_description
1 polymer ?
#
loop_
_entity_poly.entity_id
_entity_poly.type
_entity_poly.pdbx_seq_one_letter_code
_entity_poly.pdbx_strand_id
1 'polypeptide(L)' 'MEFLGFRNSTKNAARKNIISTQTAKAVGTMLKSGAILLCNTNVSEGCMWFESCNSLYDATNHPYDLTRIVGDS' A
#
# COMPACT_ATOMS: atom_id res chain seq x y z
N MET A 1 -0.56 0.48 -6.34
CA MET A 1 -1.86 1.04 -6.78
C MET A 1 -1.80 2.54 -6.73
N GLU A 2 -2.32 3.22 -7.74
CA GLU A 2 -2.33 4.68 -7.83
C GLU A 2 -3.78 5.18 -7.87
N PHE A 3 -4.07 6.21 -7.09
CA PHE A 3 -5.40 6.83 -7.06
C PHE A 3 -5.22 8.35 -6.90
N LEU A 4 -5.89 9.11 -7.74
CA LEU A 4 -5.73 10.56 -7.82
C LEU A 4 -5.96 11.21 -6.45
N GLY A 5 -5.01 12.04 -6.01
CA GLY A 5 -5.09 12.76 -4.74
C GLY A 5 -4.69 11.96 -3.49
N PHE A 6 -4.47 10.65 -3.62
CA PHE A 6 -3.97 9.82 -2.53
C PHE A 6 -2.44 9.72 -2.56
N ARG A 7 -1.83 9.53 -1.38
CA ARG A 7 -0.39 9.36 -1.23
C ARG A 7 0.05 8.01 -1.79
N ASN A 8 0.91 8.04 -2.81
CA ASN A 8 1.60 6.86 -3.32
C ASN A 8 3.09 6.94 -3.02
N SER A 9 3.46 6.49 -1.82
CA SER A 9 4.86 6.46 -1.40
C SER A 9 5.59 5.18 -1.81
N THR A 10 4.92 4.19 -2.40
CA THR A 10 5.45 2.80 -2.60
C THR A 10 6.20 2.25 -1.38
N LYS A 11 5.83 2.76 -0.20
CA LYS A 11 6.49 2.54 1.09
C LYS A 11 8.01 2.74 1.10
N ASN A 12 8.51 3.59 0.20
CA ASN A 12 9.90 4.05 0.11
C ASN A 12 10.02 5.45 0.75
N ALA A 13 11.01 5.63 1.63
CA ALA A 13 11.20 6.87 2.38
C ALA A 13 11.40 8.10 1.48
N ALA A 14 12.10 7.95 0.36
CA ALA A 14 12.31 9.02 -0.62
C ALA A 14 11.02 9.46 -1.31
N ARG A 15 9.99 8.61 -1.33
CA ARG A 15 8.69 8.86 -1.97
C ARG A 15 7.57 9.18 -0.99
N LYS A 16 7.87 9.36 0.31
CA LYS A 16 6.89 9.58 1.39
C LYS A 16 5.83 10.63 1.08
N ASN A 17 6.21 11.74 0.44
CA ASN A 17 5.32 12.88 0.19
C ASN A 17 4.76 12.92 -1.25
N ILE A 18 4.93 11.85 -2.04
CA ILE A 18 4.41 11.81 -3.40
C ILE A 18 2.89 11.58 -3.38
N ILE A 19 2.16 12.54 -3.91
CA ILE A 19 0.72 12.45 -4.17
C ILE A 19 0.56 11.94 -5.60
N SER A 20 -0.27 10.92 -5.79
CA SER A 20 -0.53 10.39 -7.11
C SER A 20 -1.39 11.36 -7.93
N THR A 21 -0.92 11.66 -9.13
CA THR A 21 -1.59 12.55 -10.10
C THR A 21 -2.51 11.79 -11.05
N GLN A 22 -2.56 10.46 -10.95
CA GLN A 22 -3.27 9.60 -11.88
C GLN A 22 -3.96 8.47 -11.13
N THR A 23 -5.05 7.96 -11.68
CA THR A 23 -5.71 6.76 -11.14
C THR A 23 -5.33 5.55 -11.98
N ALA A 24 -4.83 4.50 -11.33
CA ALA A 24 -4.52 3.24 -11.99
C ALA A 24 -5.77 2.63 -12.62
N LYS A 25 -5.62 2.02 -13.79
CA LYS A 25 -6.75 1.48 -14.57
C LYS A 25 -7.63 0.51 -13.77
N ALA A 26 -7.00 -0.37 -12.98
CA ALA A 26 -7.71 -1.32 -12.12
C ALA A 26 -8.55 -0.63 -11.03
N VAL A 27 -8.03 0.46 -10.42
CA VAL A 27 -8.79 1.26 -9.46
C VAL A 27 -9.93 2.00 -10.17
N GLY A 28 -9.68 2.54 -11.35
CA GLY A 28 -10.70 3.19 -12.17
C GLY A 28 -11.86 2.27 -12.56
N THR A 29 -11.59 1.00 -12.87
CA THR A 29 -12.66 0.01 -13.12
C THR A 29 -13.45 -0.32 -11.85
N MET A 30 -12.78 -0.40 -10.70
CA MET A 30 -13.42 -0.68 -9.41
C MET A 30 -14.34 0.48 -8.96
N LEU A 31 -13.91 1.72 -9.18
CA LEU A 31 -14.73 2.91 -8.88
C LEU A 31 -15.95 3.00 -9.81
N LYS A 32 -15.78 2.66 -11.10
CA LYS A 32 -16.91 2.63 -12.06
C LYS A 32 -17.96 1.57 -11.70
N SER A 33 -17.57 0.49 -11.02
CA SER A 33 -18.51 -0.50 -10.49
C SER A 33 -19.13 -0.10 -9.14
N GLY A 34 -18.90 1.13 -8.66
CA GLY A 34 -19.46 1.64 -7.41
C GLY A 34 -18.67 1.29 -6.15
N ALA A 35 -17.44 0.79 -6.27
CA ALA A 35 -16.61 0.55 -5.09
C ALA A 35 -16.10 1.88 -4.50
N ILE A 36 -15.91 1.90 -3.18
CA ILE A 36 -15.36 3.03 -2.44
C ILE A 36 -13.98 2.65 -1.91
N LEU A 37 -12.98 3.48 -2.18
CA LEU A 37 -11.62 3.26 -1.70
C LEU A 37 -11.50 3.72 -0.24
N LEU A 38 -11.24 2.79 0.69
CA LEU A 38 -11.21 3.06 2.13
C LEU A 38 -9.84 3.57 2.62
N CYS A 39 -8.77 2.87 2.25
CA CYS A 39 -7.41 3.18 2.71
C CYS A 39 -6.37 2.59 1.77
N ASN A 40 -5.11 2.99 1.95
CA ASN A 40 -3.95 2.38 1.28
C ASN A 40 -3.27 1.41 2.24
N THR A 41 -3.02 0.17 1.81
CA THR A 41 -2.46 -0.88 2.66
C THR A 41 -0.95 -0.73 2.85
N ASN A 42 -0.44 -1.39 3.88
CA ASN A 42 1.00 -1.55 4.08
C ASN A 42 1.55 -2.66 3.18
N VAL A 43 2.74 -2.47 2.65
CA VAL A 43 3.50 -3.43 1.81
C VAL A 43 4.99 -3.17 2.04
N SER A 44 5.87 -4.11 1.68
CA SER A 44 7.31 -3.84 1.65
C SER A 44 7.63 -2.67 0.74
N GLU A 45 8.80 -2.10 0.96
CA GLU A 45 9.32 -1.04 0.12
C GLU A 45 9.40 -1.51 -1.34
N GLY A 46 8.60 -0.91 -2.21
CA GLY A 46 8.55 -1.27 -3.62
C GLY A 46 7.96 -2.64 -3.96
N CYS A 47 7.33 -3.35 -3.01
CA CYS A 47 6.80 -4.72 -3.18
C CYS A 47 7.89 -5.73 -3.60
N MET A 48 8.99 -5.77 -2.87
CA MET A 48 10.23 -6.42 -3.31
C MET A 48 10.86 -7.29 -2.20
N TRP A 49 10.22 -7.35 -1.03
CA TRP A 49 10.62 -8.17 0.11
C TRP A 49 9.46 -9.07 0.53
N PHE A 50 9.77 -10.17 1.24
CA PHE A 50 8.79 -11.17 1.69
C PHE A 50 8.14 -10.83 3.04
N GLU A 51 8.63 -9.79 3.69
CA GLU A 51 8.09 -9.27 4.94
C GLU A 51 7.42 -7.91 4.71
N SER A 52 6.18 -7.72 5.19
CA SER A 52 5.47 -6.43 5.14
C SER A 52 6.08 -5.40 6.11
N CYS A 53 7.40 -5.32 6.18
CA CYS A 53 8.16 -4.33 6.93
C CYS A 53 8.67 -3.25 5.98
N ASN A 54 8.52 -2.00 6.40
CA ASN A 54 9.17 -0.87 5.74
C ASN A 54 9.58 0.18 6.76
N SER A 55 10.52 1.03 6.38
CA SER A 55 11.08 2.10 7.25
C SER A 55 10.10 3.24 7.55
N LEU A 56 8.90 3.20 6.97
CA LEU A 56 8.01 4.35 6.84
C LEU A 56 6.73 4.20 7.68
N TYR A 57 6.27 2.97 7.84
CA TYR A 57 5.05 2.54 8.53
C TYR A 57 5.26 1.24 9.33
N ASP A 58 6.52 0.82 9.51
CA ASP A 58 6.93 -0.39 10.23
C ASP A 58 6.31 -1.69 9.67
N ALA A 59 6.35 -2.76 10.47
CA ALA A 59 5.84 -4.08 10.11
C ALA A 59 4.34 -4.21 10.39
N THR A 60 3.62 -4.82 9.46
CA THR A 60 2.25 -5.27 9.70
C THR A 60 2.28 -6.48 10.65
N ASN A 61 1.35 -6.55 11.62
CA ASN A 61 1.24 -7.69 12.53
C ASN A 61 0.32 -8.77 11.98
N HIS A 62 0.65 -10.04 12.25
CA HIS A 62 -0.17 -11.17 11.81
C HIS A 62 -1.42 -11.32 12.69
N PRO A 63 -2.64 -11.40 12.10
CA PRO A 63 -3.89 -11.30 12.85
C PRO A 63 -4.15 -12.49 13.79
N TYR A 64 -3.53 -13.65 13.54
CA TYR A 64 -3.69 -14.83 14.38
C TYR A 64 -2.56 -15.05 15.39
N ASP A 65 -1.41 -14.40 15.21
CA ASP A 65 -0.23 -14.59 16.06
C ASP A 65 0.71 -13.38 15.92
N LEU A 66 0.72 -12.51 16.94
CA LEU A 66 1.51 -11.28 16.92
C LEU A 66 3.04 -11.52 16.96
N THR A 67 3.48 -12.76 17.21
CA THR A 67 4.91 -13.11 17.20
C THR A 67 5.42 -13.48 15.80
N ARG A 68 4.53 -13.57 14.81
CA ARG A 68 4.85 -13.99 13.44
C ARG A 68 4.68 -12.85 12.44
N ILE A 69 5.47 -12.92 11.37
CA ILE A 69 5.32 -12.07 10.19
C ILE A 69 4.08 -12.46 9.39
N VAL A 70 3.50 -11.50 8.66
CA VAL A 70 2.26 -11.71 7.87
C VAL A 70 2.51 -12.28 6.47
N GLY A 71 3.78 -12.50 6.10
CA GLY A 71 4.19 -12.61 4.70
C GLY A 71 4.07 -11.26 3.99
N ASP A 72 4.42 -11.20 2.70
CA ASP A 72 4.28 -10.01 1.87
C ASP A 72 4.19 -10.37 0.38
N SER A 73 4.25 -9.35 -0.48
CA SER A 73 4.03 -9.36 -1.93
C SER A 73 4.89 -10.32 -2.73
#